data_AF-A0A358L8J1-F1
#
_entry.id   AF-A0A358L8J1-F1
#
_cell.length_a   1.000
_cell.length_b   1.000
_cell.length_c   1.000
_cell.angle_alpha   90.00
_cell.angle_beta   90.00
_cell.angle_gamma   90.00
#
_symmetry.space_group_name_H-M   'P 1'
#
loop_
_entity.id
_entity.type
_entity.pdbx_description
1 polymer ?
#
loop_
_entity_poly.entity_id
_entity_poly.type
_entity_poly.pdbx_seq_one_letter_code
_entity_poly.pdbx_strand_id
1 'polypeptide(L)'
;MLDPNLLRNEPDAVAEKLARRGYKLDVETLRSQEERRKVLQVETETLQAERNSRSKSIGQAKARGEDIEPLRQEVNALGERLDAAKAELDALQNEIRDVALAIPN
;
A
#
# COMPACT_ATOMS: atom_id res chain seq x y z
N MET A 1 13.94 9.07 -16.85
CA MET A 1 13.17 8.21 -15.95
C MET A 1 11.73 8.31 -16.42
N LEU A 2 11.11 7.20 -16.79
CA LEU A 2 9.73 7.21 -17.23
C LEU A 2 8.83 7.67 -16.08
N ASP A 3 7.76 8.42 -16.38
CA ASP A 3 6.82 8.87 -15.37
C ASP A 3 6.07 7.65 -14.79
N PRO A 4 6.11 7.41 -13.46
CA PRO A 4 5.33 6.33 -12.83
C PRO A 4 3.84 6.43 -13.15
N ASN A 5 3.31 7.63 -13.39
CA ASN A 5 1.92 7.80 -13.78
C ASN A 5 1.64 7.23 -15.18
N LEU A 6 2.60 7.30 -16.11
CA LEU A 6 2.45 6.70 -17.44
C LEU A 6 2.47 5.16 -17.34
N LEU A 7 3.33 4.61 -16.50
CA LEU A 7 3.39 3.17 -16.22
C LEU A 7 2.10 2.66 -15.57
N ARG A 8 1.48 3.47 -14.71
CA ARG A 8 0.22 3.11 -14.03
C ARG A 8 -1.01 3.25 -14.93
N ASN A 9 -1.09 4.34 -15.69
CA ASN A 9 -2.30 4.67 -16.45
C ASN A 9 -2.30 4.06 -17.85
N GLU A 10 -1.14 3.93 -18.49
CA GLU A 10 -0.99 3.46 -19.86
C GLU A 10 0.17 2.45 -20.02
N PRO A 11 0.20 1.35 -19.25
CA PRO A 11 1.29 0.38 -19.31
C PRO A 11 1.44 -0.26 -20.71
N ASP A 12 0.33 -0.47 -21.43
CA ASP A 12 0.33 -1.02 -22.78
C ASP A 12 1.03 -0.08 -23.78
N ALA A 13 0.75 1.23 -23.72
CA ALA A 13 1.38 2.22 -24.60
C ALA A 13 2.88 2.35 -24.31
N VAL A 14 3.28 2.24 -23.04
CA VAL A 14 4.68 2.19 -22.64
C VAL A 14 5.35 0.92 -23.15
N ALA A 15 4.71 -0.24 -22.99
CA ALA A 15 5.24 -1.52 -23.47
C ALA A 15 5.44 -1.53 -25.00
N GLU A 16 4.52 -0.94 -25.77
CA GLU A 16 4.67 -0.83 -27.22
C GLU A 16 5.90 0.03 -27.60
N LYS A 17 6.09 1.17 -26.92
CA LYS A 17 7.27 2.04 -27.13
C LYS A 17 8.57 1.34 -26.77
N LEU A 18 8.57 0.55 -25.70
CA LEU A 18 9.73 -0.22 -25.24
C LEU A 18 10.03 -1.41 -26.17
N ALA A 19 9.00 -2.07 -26.70
CA ALA A 19 9.16 -3.16 -27.66
C ALA A 19 9.86 -2.68 -28.94
N ARG A 20 9.60 -1.45 -29.40
CA ARG A 20 10.32 -0.83 -30.53
C ARG A 20 11.82 -0.65 -30.27
N ARG A 21 12.24 -0.64 -29.00
CA ARG A 21 13.65 -0.56 -28.56
C ARG A 21 14.24 -1.92 -28.19
N GLY A 22 13.50 -3.01 -28.39
CA GLY A 22 13.93 -4.36 -28.02
C GLY A 22 13.80 -4.67 -26.52
N TYR A 23 13.07 -3.84 -25.76
CA TYR A 23 12.81 -4.09 -24.34
C TYR A 23 11.38 -4.61 -24.15
N LYS A 24 11.24 -5.81 -23.56
CA LYS A 24 9.93 -6.39 -23.25
C LYS A 24 9.53 -5.99 -21.82
N LEU A 25 8.61 -5.05 -21.70
CA LEU A 25 7.99 -4.71 -20.41
C LEU A 25 6.96 -5.78 -20.03
N ASP A 26 7.05 -6.28 -18.81
CA ASP A 26 6.05 -7.18 -18.25
C ASP A 26 4.88 -6.39 -17.65
N VAL A 27 3.94 -6.04 -18.53
CA VAL A 27 2.71 -5.31 -18.19
C VAL A 27 1.85 -6.09 -17.21
N GLU A 28 1.84 -7.42 -17.31
CA GLU A 28 1.01 -8.27 -16.46
C GLU A 28 1.50 -8.24 -15.00
N THR A 29 2.81 -8.39 -14.81
CA THR A 29 3.45 -8.26 -13.49
C THR A 29 3.22 -6.86 -12.91
N LEU A 30 3.44 -5.81 -13.72
CA LEU A 30 3.24 -4.42 -13.27
C LEU A 30 1.78 -4.16 -12.85
N ARG A 31 0.82 -4.68 -13.61
CA ARG A 31 -0.61 -4.53 -13.32
C ARG A 31 -1.01 -5.27 -12.04
N SER A 32 -0.48 -6.47 -11.82
CA SER A 32 -0.69 -7.24 -10.59
C SER A 32 -0.10 -6.54 -9.36
N GLN A 33 1.13 -6.01 -9.48
CA GLN A 33 1.76 -5.22 -8.42
C GLN A 33 0.96 -3.95 -8.11
N GLU A 34 0.47 -3.25 -9.13
CA GLU A 34 -0.38 -2.07 -8.96
C GLU A 34 -1.73 -2.38 -8.28
N GLU A 35 -2.34 -3.51 -8.62
CA GLU A 35 -3.56 -3.98 -7.97
C GLU A 35 -3.32 -4.29 -6.49
N ARG A 36 -2.26 -5.06 -6.19
CA ARG A 36 -1.84 -5.32 -4.80
C ARG A 36 -1.56 -4.02 -4.03
N ARG A 37 -0.88 -3.06 -4.65
CA ARG A 37 -0.57 -1.76 -4.03
C ARG A 37 -1.86 -1.01 -3.68
N LYS A 38 -2.87 -1.03 -4.55
CA LYS A 38 -4.18 -0.43 -4.25
C LYS A 38 -4.88 -1.13 -3.09
N VAL A 39 -4.87 -2.47 -3.07
CA VAL A 39 -5.48 -3.25 -1.98
C VAL A 39 -4.81 -2.92 -0.65
N LEU A 40 -3.48 -2.99 -0.59
CA LEU A 40 -2.71 -2.64 0.61
C LEU A 40 -2.94 -1.19 1.04
N GLN A 41 -3.04 -0.26 0.10
CA GLN A 41 -3.34 1.13 0.42
C GLN A 41 -4.72 1.27 1.10
N VAL A 42 -5.76 0.64 0.55
CA VAL A 42 -7.11 0.65 1.15
C VAL A 42 -7.11 -0.06 2.52
N GLU A 43 -6.36 -1.15 2.65
CA GLU A 43 -6.23 -1.88 3.91
C GLU A 43 -5.56 -1.03 4.99
N THR A 44 -4.45 -0.36 4.67
CA THR A 44 -3.77 0.56 5.61
C THR A 44 -4.68 1.72 6.03
N GLU A 45 -5.44 2.31 5.11
CA GLU A 45 -6.41 3.38 5.43
C GLU A 45 -7.53 2.86 6.34
N THR A 46 -8.02 1.65 6.07
CA THR A 46 -9.06 0.99 6.88
C THR A 46 -8.55 0.70 8.29
N LEU A 47 -7.38 0.06 8.42
CA LEU A 47 -6.74 -0.26 9.70
C LEU A 47 -6.44 1.01 10.51
N GLN A 48 -6.00 2.08 9.85
CA GLN A 48 -5.77 3.37 10.49
C GLN A 48 -7.07 3.98 11.01
N ALA A 49 -8.15 3.92 10.23
CA ALA A 49 -9.47 4.39 10.65
C ALA A 49 -10.02 3.58 11.84
N GLU A 50 -9.89 2.25 11.80
CA GLU A 50 -10.28 1.36 12.89
C GLU A 50 -9.48 1.66 14.16
N ARG A 51 -8.15 1.77 14.07
CA ARG A 51 -7.28 2.12 15.19
C ARG A 51 -7.69 3.44 15.83
N ASN A 52 -7.97 4.46 15.02
CA ASN A 52 -8.39 5.78 15.50
C ASN A 52 -9.75 5.71 16.21
N SER A 53 -10.71 4.98 15.63
CA SER A 53 -12.03 4.76 16.21
C SER A 53 -11.94 4.08 17.58
N ARG A 54 -11.20 2.96 17.64
CA ARG A 54 -10.98 2.18 18.88
C ARG A 54 -10.23 3.00 19.94
N SER A 55 -9.23 3.79 19.54
CA SER A 55 -8.50 4.68 20.45
C SER A 55 -9.42 5.73 21.08
N LYS A 56 -10.40 6.25 20.33
CA LYS A 56 -11.42 7.15 20.85
C LYS A 56 -12.35 6.45 21.84
N SER A 57 -12.77 5.22 21.55
CA SER A 57 -13.58 4.39 22.46
C SER A 57 -12.84 4.11 23.77
N ILE A 58 -11.52 3.85 23.75
CA ILE A 58 -10.70 3.71 24.97
C ILE A 58 -10.77 4.97 25.83
N GLY A 59 -10.61 6.15 25.22
CA GLY A 59 -10.68 7.42 25.96
C GLY A 59 -12.03 7.62 26.64
N GLN A 60 -13.11 7.25 25.97
CA GLN A 60 -14.47 7.31 26.52
C GLN A 60 -14.69 6.28 27.64
N ALA A 61 -14.27 5.03 27.44
CA ALA A 61 -14.36 3.96 28.44
C ALA A 61 -13.56 4.31 29.71
N LYS A 62 -12.34 4.84 29.53
CA LYS A 62 -11.50 5.34 30.63
C LYS A 62 -12.18 6.47 31.41
N ALA A 63 -12.87 7.39 30.72
CA ALA A 63 -13.63 8.46 31.37
C ALA A 63 -14.84 7.94 32.15
N ARG A 64 -15.43 6.80 31.75
CA ARG A 64 -16.52 6.11 32.45
C ARG A 64 -16.03 5.17 33.57
N GLY A 65 -14.73 4.98 33.73
CA GLY A 65 -14.16 4.04 34.71
C GLY A 65 -14.32 2.57 34.32
N GLU A 66 -14.56 2.28 33.03
CA GLU A 66 -14.64 0.92 32.49
C GLU A 66 -13.25 0.31 32.33
N ASP A 67 -13.19 -1.03 32.27
CA ASP A 67 -11.95 -1.74 31.96
C ASP A 67 -11.54 -1.52 30.49
N ILE A 68 -10.32 -1.03 30.30
CA ILE A 68 -9.74 -0.69 29.00
C ILE A 68 -8.65 -1.65 28.56
N GLU A 69 -8.24 -2.62 29.39
CA GLU A 69 -7.29 -3.67 29.03
C GLU A 69 -7.64 -4.37 27.70
N PRO A 70 -8.86 -4.91 27.50
CA PRO A 70 -9.18 -5.62 26.27
C PRO A 70 -9.16 -4.69 25.04
N LEU A 71 -9.66 -3.46 25.19
CA LEU A 71 -9.64 -2.47 24.12
C LEU A 71 -8.22 -2.02 23.76
N ARG A 72 -7.32 -1.93 24.76
CA ARG A 72 -5.90 -1.62 24.53
C ARG A 72 -5.20 -2.73 23.76
N GLN A 73 -5.46 -3.99 24.10
CA GLN A 73 -4.90 -5.13 23.37
C GLN A 73 -5.36 -5.13 21.91
N GLU A 74 -6.64 -4.85 21.63
CA GLU A 74 -7.15 -4.69 20.26
C GLU A 74 -6.44 -3.57 19.49
N VAL A 75 -6.29 -2.39 20.10
CA VAL A 75 -5.61 -1.25 19.45
C VAL A 75 -4.13 -1.53 19.19
N ASN A 76 -3.46 -2.23 20.10
CA ASN A 76 -2.07 -2.65 19.89
C ASN A 76 -1.96 -3.63 18.72
N ALA A 77 -2.83 -4.64 18.65
CA ALA A 77 -2.87 -5.59 17.55
C ALA A 77 -3.18 -4.91 16.20
N LEU A 78 -4.09 -3.92 16.19
CA LEU A 78 -4.35 -3.08 15.00
C LEU A 78 -3.13 -2.25 14.61
N GLY A 79 -2.36 -1.76 15.59
CA GLY A 79 -1.09 -1.06 15.37
C GLY A 79 -0.07 -1.95 14.66
N GLU A 80 0.15 -3.16 15.17
CA GLU A 80 1.08 -4.13 14.56
C GLU A 80 0.68 -4.50 13.12
N ARG A 81 -0.62 -4.76 12.88
CA ARG A 81 -1.13 -5.03 11.53
C ARG A 81 -0.95 -3.86 10.59
N LEU A 82 -1.21 -2.65 11.07
CA LEU A 82 -1.05 -1.43 10.28
C LEU A 82 0.42 -1.20 9.91
N ASP A 83 1.34 -1.42 10.84
CA ASP A 83 2.77 -1.27 10.59
C ASP A 83 3.29 -2.33 9.60
N ALA A 84 2.80 -3.57 9.71
CA ALA A 84 3.08 -4.62 8.74
C ALA A 84 2.55 -4.28 7.33
N ALA A 85 1.29 -3.85 7.22
CA ALA A 85 0.69 -3.47 5.94
C ALA A 85 1.38 -2.24 5.30
N LYS A 86 1.85 -1.29 6.12
CA LYS A 86 2.68 -0.17 5.64
C LYS A 86 4.02 -0.62 5.11
N ALA A 87 4.70 -1.52 5.83
CA ALA A 87 5.99 -2.06 5.39
C ALA A 87 5.84 -2.83 4.07
N GLU A 88 4.75 -3.60 3.91
CA GLU A 88 4.45 -4.32 2.67
C GLU A 88 4.13 -3.35 1.52
N LEU A 89 3.34 -2.30 1.79
CA LEU A 89 3.05 -1.26 0.83
C LEU A 89 4.32 -0.54 0.36
N ASP A 90 5.22 -0.19 1.28
CA ASP A 90 6.48 0.49 0.97
C ASP A 90 7.42 -0.43 0.17
N ALA A 91 7.53 -1.71 0.54
CA ALA A 91 8.30 -2.70 -0.21
C ALA A 91 7.80 -2.82 -1.65
N LEU A 92 6.48 -2.94 -1.83
CA LEU A 92 5.86 -3.05 -3.15
C LEU A 92 6.03 -1.77 -3.98
N GLN A 93 5.94 -0.59 -3.36
CA GLN A 93 6.23 0.68 -4.04
C GLN A 93 7.68 0.77 -4.51
N ASN A 94 8.63 0.27 -3.71
CA ASN A 94 10.03 0.21 -4.10
C ASN A 94 10.25 -0.77 -5.26
N GLU A 95 9.63 -1.95 -5.25
CA GLU A 95 9.69 -2.89 -6.38
C GLU A 95 9.18 -2.25 -7.68
N ILE A 96 8.01 -1.60 -7.64
CA ILE A 96 7.44 -0.91 -8.81
C ILE A 96 8.38 0.21 -9.28
N ARG A 97 8.99 0.94 -8.35
CA ARG A 97 9.96 2.00 -8.65
C ARG A 97 11.23 1.45 -9.29
N ASP A 98 11.75 0.33 -8.81
CA ASP A 98 12.96 -0.31 -9.34
C ASP A 98 12.72 -0.82 -10.76
N VAL A 99 11.54 -1.40 -11.02
CA VAL A 99 11.10 -1.73 -12.38
C VAL A 99 11.06 -0.48 -13.25
N ALA A 100 10.49 0.63 -12.76
CA ALA A 100 10.43 1.89 -13.50
C ALA A 100 11.83 2.50 -13.78
N LEU A 101 12.79 2.30 -12.88
CA LEU A 101 14.18 2.74 -13.02
C LEU A 101 14.96 1.90 -14.04
N ALA A 102 14.66 0.60 -14.15
CA ALA A 102 15.29 -0.30 -15.11
C ALA A 102 14.85 -0.04 -16.57
N ILE A 103 13.77 0.71 -16.77
CA ILE A 103 13.22 1.00 -18.10
C ILE A 103 14.06 2.04 -18.84
N PRO A 104 14.54 1.72 -20.06
CA PRO A 104 15.30 2.68 -20.88
C PRO A 104 14.42 3.83 -21.39
N ASN A 105 14.95 5.05 -21.27
CA ASN A 105 14.34 6.31 -21.74
C ASN A 105 14.09 6.35 -23.23
#